data_AF-A0AB33ERQ0-F1
#
_entry.id   AF-A0AB33ERQ0-F1
#
_cell.length_a   1.000
_cell.length_b   1.000
_cell.length_c   1.000
_cell.angle_alpha   90.00
_cell.angle_beta   90.00
_cell.angle_gamma   90.00
#
_symmetry.space_group_name_H-M   'P 1'
#
loop_
_entity.id
_entity.type
_entity.pdbx_description
1 polymer ?
#
loop_
_entity_poly.entity_id
_entity_poly.type
_entity_poly.pdbx_seq_one_letter_code
_entity_poly.pdbx_strand_id
1 'polypeptide(L)'
;MSDDPHAVAFLGRLRAVAGLRVFPDADGNTPTAATPLPYVVAWVSVRYDLGPTLDARSTRAVATATVHSVGANDTAARITAGRVRGVLLDVVPEMTGRRAFPIRHDDSPPARPDESTGRRVFDQIDLYRLESLPG
;
A
#
# COMPACT_ATOMS: atom_id res chain seq x y z
N MET A 1 13.90 -7.50 -1.72
CA MET A 1 12.58 -7.17 -2.27
C MET A 1 11.64 -8.33 -1.94
N SER A 2 10.38 -8.08 -1.58
CA SER A 2 9.43 -9.18 -1.37
C SER A 2 8.99 -9.71 -2.74
N ASP A 3 9.20 -10.99 -2.99
CA ASP A 3 8.72 -11.69 -4.20
C ASP A 3 7.23 -12.07 -4.09
N ASP A 4 6.52 -11.62 -3.05
CA ASP A 4 5.09 -11.88 -2.92
C ASP A 4 4.31 -11.08 -3.99
N PRO A 5 3.49 -11.74 -4.83
CA PRO A 5 2.81 -11.10 -5.94
C PRO A 5 1.83 -9.99 -5.49
N HIS A 6 1.29 -10.04 -4.26
CA HIS A 6 0.41 -8.99 -3.75
C HIS A 6 1.21 -7.74 -3.37
N ALA A 7 2.36 -7.93 -2.73
CA ALA A 7 3.26 -6.82 -2.39
C ALA A 7 3.76 -6.15 -3.68
N VAL A 8 4.13 -6.93 -4.69
CA VAL A 8 4.51 -6.42 -6.02
C VAL A 8 3.36 -5.68 -6.68
N ALA A 9 2.12 -6.19 -6.63
CA ALA A 9 0.95 -5.54 -7.20
C ALA A 9 0.70 -4.15 -6.60
N PHE A 10 0.72 -4.02 -5.27
CA PHE A 10 0.56 -2.72 -4.59
C PHE A 10 1.73 -1.78 -4.85
N LEU A 11 2.96 -2.22 -4.57
CA LEU A 11 4.14 -1.37 -4.65
C LEU A 11 4.45 -0.97 -6.10
N GLY A 12 4.25 -1.87 -7.06
CA GLY A 12 4.43 -1.59 -8.49
C GLY A 12 3.52 -0.48 -8.98
N ARG A 13 2.23 -0.51 -8.61
CA ARG A 13 1.26 0.54 -8.95
C ARG A 13 1.63 1.89 -8.34
N LEU A 14 2.00 1.90 -7.06
CA LEU A 14 2.41 3.13 -6.37
C LEU A 14 3.67 3.74 -6.99
N ARG A 15 4.68 2.92 -7.27
CA ARG A 15 5.95 3.36 -7.86
C ARG A 15 5.83 3.82 -9.32
N ALA A 16 4.80 3.36 -10.03
CA ALA A 16 4.51 3.82 -11.39
C ALA A 16 3.97 5.27 -11.45
N VAL A 17 3.58 5.86 -10.32
CA VAL A 17 3.10 7.24 -10.26
C VAL A 17 4.27 8.21 -10.37
N ALA A 18 4.33 8.93 -11.49
CA ALA A 18 5.36 9.95 -11.72
C ALA A 18 5.39 10.99 -10.58
N GLY A 19 6.58 11.19 -10.03
CA GLY A 19 6.79 12.15 -8.93
C GLY A 19 6.30 11.69 -7.55
N LEU A 20 5.81 10.46 -7.39
CA LEU A 20 5.49 9.88 -6.09
C LEU A 20 6.69 9.10 -5.55
N ARG A 21 7.25 9.54 -4.43
CA ARG A 21 8.31 8.80 -3.72
C ARG A 21 7.67 7.77 -2.80
N VAL A 22 7.91 6.49 -3.05
CA VAL A 22 7.27 5.37 -2.33
C VAL A 22 8.32 4.55 -1.59
N PHE A 23 8.04 4.25 -0.34
CA PHE A 23 8.83 3.39 0.53
C PHE A 23 8.05 2.11 0.93
N PRO A 24 8.71 0.96 1.15
CA PRO A 24 10.14 0.75 0.92
C PRO A 24 10.51 1.04 -0.54
N ASP A 25 11.72 1.56 -0.78
CA ASP A 25 12.17 1.85 -2.14
C ASP A 25 12.52 0.55 -2.90
N ALA A 26 13.06 0.65 -4.11
CA ALA A 26 13.44 -0.53 -4.90
C ALA A 26 14.48 -1.41 -4.18
N ASP A 27 15.35 -0.80 -3.38
CA ASP A 27 16.41 -1.48 -2.63
C ASP A 27 15.94 -1.97 -1.25
N GLY A 28 14.72 -1.60 -0.84
CA GLY A 28 14.13 -1.99 0.45
C GLY A 28 14.38 -0.99 1.58
N ASN A 29 14.93 0.19 1.29
CA ASN A 29 15.21 1.19 2.32
C ASN A 29 13.92 1.84 2.81
N THR A 30 13.96 2.33 4.05
CA THR A 30 12.91 3.12 4.69
C THR A 30 13.24 4.62 4.61
N PRO A 31 12.25 5.51 4.76
CA PRO A 31 12.53 6.94 4.81
C PRO A 31 13.35 7.27 6.07
N THR A 32 14.22 8.27 5.95
CA THR A 32 15.01 8.83 7.05
C THR A 32 14.52 10.24 7.37
N ALA A 33 15.00 10.84 8.47
CA ALA A 33 14.69 12.22 8.82
C ALA A 33 15.06 13.23 7.71
N ALA A 34 16.04 12.88 6.86
CA ALA A 34 16.49 13.70 5.74
C ALA A 34 15.68 13.50 4.44
N THR A 35 14.79 12.51 4.38
CA THR A 35 14.00 12.22 3.18
C THR A 35 13.15 13.44 2.79
N PRO A 36 13.21 13.94 1.54
CA PRO A 36 12.38 15.08 1.14
C PRO A 36 10.89 14.71 1.10
N LEU A 37 10.04 15.66 1.51
CA LEU A 37 8.58 15.56 1.47
C LEU A 37 8.04 16.03 0.11
N PRO A 38 6.85 15.54 -0.34
CA PRO A 38 6.07 14.46 0.26
C PRO A 38 6.62 13.07 -0.11
N TYR A 39 6.27 12.06 0.68
CA TYR A 39 6.55 10.66 0.37
C TYR A 39 5.41 9.75 0.87
N VAL A 40 5.42 8.51 0.41
CA VAL A 40 4.48 7.47 0.80
C VAL A 40 5.24 6.32 1.44
N VAL A 41 4.72 5.77 2.54
CA VAL A 41 5.20 4.51 3.10
C VAL A 41 4.06 3.50 3.00
N ALA A 42 4.34 2.33 2.44
CA ALA A 42 3.36 1.26 2.28
C ALA A 42 3.85 -0.01 2.94
N TRP A 43 3.05 -0.54 3.87
CA TRP A 43 3.25 -1.85 4.46
C TRP A 43 2.17 -2.80 3.94
N VAL A 44 2.60 -3.91 3.36
CA VAL A 44 1.69 -4.92 2.83
C VAL A 44 1.79 -6.17 3.70
N SER A 45 0.67 -6.57 4.30
CA SER A 45 0.52 -7.84 5.00
C SER A 45 -0.38 -8.75 4.19
N VAL A 46 0.03 -10.00 4.00
CA VAL A 46 -0.76 -11.00 3.26
C VAL A 46 -1.17 -12.11 4.23
N ARG A 47 -2.46 -12.43 4.24
CA ARG A 47 -2.99 -13.62 4.91
C ARG A 47 -3.60 -14.56 3.89
N TYR A 48 -3.42 -15.85 4.13
CA TYR A 48 -3.96 -16.93 3.32
C TYR A 48 -5.07 -17.59 4.11
N ASP A 49 -6.31 -17.40 3.67
CA ASP A 49 -7.44 -18.09 4.26
C ASP A 49 -7.51 -19.50 3.64
N LEU A 50 -7.51 -20.51 4.51
CA LEU A 50 -7.68 -21.91 4.10
C LEU A 50 -9.17 -22.17 3.88
N GLY A 51 -9.53 -22.59 2.68
CA GLY A 51 -10.89 -23.05 2.38
C GLY A 51 -11.09 -24.52 2.79
N PRO A 52 -12.35 -24.99 2.86
CA PRO A 52 -12.67 -26.41 3.04
C PRO A 52 -12.31 -27.17 1.75
N THR A 53 -11.02 -27.45 1.55
CA THR A 53 -10.54 -28.25 0.42
C THR A 53 -9.87 -29.51 0.93
N LEU A 54 -10.13 -30.63 0.27
CA LEU A 54 -9.50 -31.93 0.59
C LEU A 54 -7.97 -31.89 0.41
N ASP A 55 -7.47 -30.91 -0.35
CA ASP A 55 -6.06 -30.77 -0.70
C ASP A 55 -5.29 -29.76 0.17
N ALA A 56 -5.92 -29.15 1.19
CA ALA A 56 -5.32 -28.11 2.05
C ALA A 56 -4.70 -26.91 1.29
N ARG A 57 -5.11 -26.66 0.05
CA ARG A 57 -4.64 -25.51 -0.74
C ARG A 57 -5.37 -24.25 -0.28
N SER A 58 -4.63 -23.16 -0.05
CA SER A 58 -5.27 -21.87 0.22
C SER A 58 -6.07 -21.43 -0.99
N THR A 59 -7.36 -21.21 -0.78
CA THR A 59 -8.31 -20.85 -1.83
C THR A 59 -8.43 -19.35 -1.98
N ARG A 60 -8.06 -18.56 -0.96
CA ARG A 60 -8.19 -17.10 -0.96
C ARG A 60 -7.01 -16.47 -0.22
N ALA A 61 -6.33 -15.55 -0.89
CA ALA A 61 -5.40 -14.64 -0.25
C ALA A 61 -6.07 -13.28 -0.06
N VAL A 62 -5.86 -12.68 1.11
CA VAL A 62 -6.29 -11.33 1.43
C VAL A 62 -5.04 -10.55 1.81
N ALA A 63 -4.69 -9.57 0.99
CA ALA A 63 -3.60 -8.65 1.25
C ALA A 63 -4.17 -7.31 1.71
N THR A 64 -3.63 -6.79 2.80
CA THR A 64 -3.92 -5.45 3.32
C THR A 64 -2.70 -4.57 3.12
N ALA A 65 -2.88 -3.42 2.50
CA ALA A 65 -1.87 -2.38 2.39
C ALA A 65 -2.24 -1.22 3.31
N THR A 66 -1.42 -0.96 4.33
CA THR A 66 -1.49 0.26 5.14
C THR A 66 -0.58 1.29 4.51
N VAL A 67 -1.18 2.37 3.99
CA VAL A 67 -0.46 3.39 3.23
C VAL A 67 -0.48 4.71 3.97
N HIS A 68 0.71 5.17 4.33
CA HIS A 68 0.97 6.44 5.02
C HIS A 68 1.40 7.47 3.99
N SER A 69 0.57 8.49 3.78
CA SER A 69 0.84 9.60 2.88
C SER A 69 1.35 10.79 3.68
N VAL A 70 2.67 11.03 3.61
CA VAL A 70 3.35 11.98 4.49
C VAL A 70 3.64 13.29 3.77
N GLY A 71 3.22 14.40 4.38
CA GLY A 71 3.40 15.76 3.87
C GLY A 71 3.94 16.75 4.92
N ALA A 72 4.39 17.91 4.44
CA ALA A 72 4.83 19.02 5.31
C ALA A 72 3.68 19.73 6.03
N ASN A 73 2.46 19.54 5.53
CA ASN A 73 1.21 20.03 6.12
C ASN A 73 0.08 19.04 5.76
N ASP A 74 -1.08 19.25 6.39
CA ASP A 74 -2.28 18.43 6.21
C ASP A 74 -2.73 18.35 4.73
N THR A 75 -2.61 19.45 4.01
CA THR A 75 -3.03 19.58 2.61
C THR A 75 -2.11 18.79 1.69
N ALA A 76 -0.80 18.86 1.90
CA ALA A 76 0.18 18.06 1.17
C ALA A 76 -0.01 16.56 1.41
N ALA A 77 -0.31 16.16 2.66
CA ALA A 77 -0.63 14.77 2.99
C ALA A 77 -1.89 14.29 2.26
N ARG A 78 -2.98 15.08 2.30
CA ARG A 78 -4.23 14.77 1.58
C ARG A 78 -4.07 14.71 0.06
N ILE A 79 -3.30 15.63 -0.55
CA ILE A 79 -3.02 15.61 -1.99
C ILE A 79 -2.26 14.33 -2.36
N THR A 80 -1.28 13.95 -1.55
CA THR A 80 -0.50 12.72 -1.74
C THR A 80 -1.40 11.48 -1.62
N ALA A 81 -2.27 11.45 -0.61
CA ALA A 81 -3.27 10.39 -0.44
C ALA A 81 -4.26 10.31 -1.62
N GLY A 82 -4.66 11.44 -2.19
CA GLY A 82 -5.49 11.48 -3.40
C GLY A 82 -4.82 10.81 -4.61
N ARG A 83 -3.51 10.99 -4.78
CA ARG A 83 -2.73 10.32 -5.84
C ARG A 83 -2.64 8.82 -5.60
N VAL A 84 -2.39 8.41 -4.35
CA VAL A 84 -2.40 6.99 -3.93
C VAL A 84 -3.75 6.35 -4.24
N ARG A 85 -4.86 7.00 -3.82
CA ARG A 85 -6.22 6.51 -4.06
C ARG A 85 -6.51 6.36 -5.54
N GLY A 86 -6.11 7.34 -6.37
CA GLY A 86 -6.34 7.32 -7.81
C GLY A 86 -5.69 6.15 -8.55
N VAL A 87 -4.64 5.52 -7.99
CA VAL A 87 -3.97 4.37 -8.62
C VAL A 87 -4.25 3.03 -7.96
N LEU A 88 -4.83 3.04 -6.76
CA LEU A 88 -5.18 1.82 -6.04
C LEU A 88 -6.66 1.50 -6.11
N LEU A 89 -7.56 2.48 -5.93
CA LEU A 89 -8.99 2.21 -5.78
C LEU A 89 -9.59 1.60 -7.06
N ASP A 90 -10.35 0.52 -6.88
CA ASP A 90 -11.09 -0.21 -7.92
C ASP A 90 -10.22 -0.80 -9.05
N VAL A 91 -8.90 -0.79 -8.88
CA VAL A 91 -7.96 -1.42 -9.79
C VAL A 91 -7.95 -2.92 -9.58
N VAL A 92 -8.00 -3.67 -10.68
CA VAL A 92 -7.72 -5.11 -10.70
C VAL A 92 -6.28 -5.31 -11.17
N PRO A 93 -5.32 -5.58 -10.26
CA PRO A 93 -3.94 -5.81 -10.66
C PRO A 93 -3.78 -7.16 -11.35
N GLU A 94 -2.92 -7.22 -12.37
CA GLU A 94 -2.48 -8.50 -12.93
C GLU A 94 -1.50 -9.17 -11.98
N MET A 95 -1.69 -10.47 -11.73
CA MET A 95 -0.87 -11.24 -10.79
C MET A 95 -0.59 -12.61 -11.38
N THR A 96 0.68 -13.02 -11.42
CA THR A 96 1.05 -14.33 -11.96
C THR A 96 0.47 -15.46 -11.10
N GLY A 97 -0.28 -16.36 -11.73
CA GLY A 97 -0.89 -17.54 -11.09
C GLY A 97 -2.01 -17.23 -10.09
N ARG A 98 -2.52 -15.99 -10.08
CA ARG A 98 -3.65 -15.59 -9.25
C ARG A 98 -4.62 -14.70 -10.00
N ARG A 99 -5.91 -14.92 -9.77
CA ARG A 99 -6.99 -14.02 -10.20
C ARG A 99 -7.31 -13.01 -9.10
N ALA A 100 -6.96 -11.75 -9.32
CA ALA A 100 -7.26 -10.66 -8.42
C ALA A 100 -8.71 -10.16 -8.53
N PHE A 101 -9.25 -9.68 -7.42
CA PHE A 101 -10.43 -8.83 -7.36
C PHE A 101 -10.01 -7.35 -7.30
N PRO A 102 -10.94 -6.39 -7.55
CA PRO A 102 -10.63 -4.98 -7.42
C PRO A 102 -10.13 -4.62 -6.02
N ILE A 103 -9.09 -3.81 -5.94
CA ILE A 103 -8.57 -3.25 -4.69
C ILE A 103 -9.64 -2.33 -4.10
N ARG A 104 -9.98 -2.55 -2.82
CA ARG A 104 -10.97 -1.75 -2.09
C ARG A 104 -10.30 -0.89 -1.04
N HIS A 105 -10.92 0.24 -0.74
CA HIS A 105 -10.55 1.12 0.36
C HIS A 105 -11.39 0.73 1.57
N ASP A 106 -10.73 0.25 2.63
CA ASP A 106 -11.40 -0.30 3.81
C ASP A 106 -11.53 0.75 4.93
N ASP A 107 -10.52 1.61 5.12
CA ASP A 107 -10.53 2.63 6.17
C ASP A 107 -9.62 3.83 5.83
N SER A 108 -9.90 4.98 6.44
CA SER A 108 -9.12 6.22 6.31
C SER A 108 -9.22 7.05 7.59
N PRO A 109 -8.41 6.73 8.61
CA PRO A 109 -8.32 7.58 9.79
C PRO A 109 -7.97 9.02 9.42
N PRO A 110 -8.45 10.02 10.18
CA PRO A 110 -8.14 11.42 9.89
C PRO A 110 -6.64 11.68 10.03
N ALA A 111 -6.11 12.58 9.18
CA ALA A 111 -4.70 12.96 9.21
C ALA A 111 -4.26 13.43 10.60
N ARG A 112 -3.08 12.98 11.03
CA ARG A 112 -2.52 13.35 12.34
C ARG A 112 -1.14 13.97 12.16
N PRO A 113 -0.79 14.98 12.98
CA PRO A 113 0.58 15.43 13.09
C PRO A 113 1.42 14.32 13.71
N ASP A 114 2.62 14.12 13.19
CA ASP A 114 3.62 13.19 13.72
C ASP A 114 4.96 13.91 13.86
N GLU A 115 5.53 13.86 15.06
CA GLU A 115 6.83 14.46 15.40
C GLU A 115 7.90 13.40 15.71
N SER A 116 7.52 12.11 15.73
CA SER A 116 8.42 10.99 16.04
C SER A 116 9.54 10.82 15.01
N THR A 117 9.36 11.38 13.80
CA THR A 117 10.33 11.35 12.71
C THR A 117 11.48 12.37 12.86
N GLY A 118 11.53 13.11 13.97
CA GLY A 118 12.55 14.14 14.25
C GLY A 118 12.25 15.51 13.62
N ARG A 119 11.12 15.63 12.91
CA ARG A 119 10.53 16.89 12.46
C ARG A 119 9.02 16.73 12.38
N ARG A 120 8.28 17.83 12.52
CA ARG A 120 6.82 17.79 12.39
C ARG A 120 6.41 17.49 10.96
N VAL A 121 5.70 16.40 10.76
CA VAL A 121 5.05 16.01 9.50
C VAL A 121 3.56 15.78 9.74
N PHE A 122 2.79 15.68 8.66
CA PHE A 122 1.40 15.27 8.69
C PHE A 122 1.27 13.98 7.91
N ASP A 123 0.55 13.03 8.49
CA ASP A 123 0.37 11.71 7.92
C ASP A 123 -1.12 11.41 7.73
N GLN A 124 -1.48 11.07 6.50
CA GLN A 124 -2.79 10.54 6.16
C GLN A 124 -2.66 9.03 5.91
N ILE A 125 -3.34 8.24 6.74
CA ILE A 125 -3.30 6.79 6.67
C ILE A 125 -4.53 6.31 5.91
N ASP A 126 -4.32 5.46 4.90
CA ASP A 126 -5.37 4.77 4.16
C ASP A 126 -5.11 3.27 4.19
N LEU A 127 -6.15 2.47 4.45
CA LEU A 127 -6.09 1.02 4.40
C LEU A 127 -6.77 0.52 3.12
N TYR A 128 -6.03 -0.27 2.35
CA TYR A 128 -6.52 -0.90 1.14
C TYR A 128 -6.49 -2.42 1.27
N ARG A 129 -7.46 -3.09 0.65
CA ARG A 129 -7.55 -4.54 0.60
C ARG A 129 -7.57 -5.04 -0.83
N LEU A 130 -6.75 -6.04 -1.10
CA LEU A 130 -6.70 -6.81 -2.32
C LEU A 130 -7.01 -8.27 -1.99
N GLU A 131 -7.94 -8.85 -2.72
CA GLU A 131 -8.27 -10.25 -2.59
C GLU A 131 -7.93 -10.98 -3.88
N SER A 132 -7.51 -12.25 -3.77
CA SER A 132 -7.22 -13.05 -4.94
C SER A 132 -7.48 -14.54 -4.70
N LEU A 133 -7.84 -15.24 -5.77
CA LEU A 133 -7.96 -16.71 -5.80
C LEU A 133 -6.83 -17.29 -6.66
N PRO A 134 -6.48 -18.59 -6.50
CA PRO A 134 -5.68 -19.29 -7.49
C PRO A 134 -6.32 -19.21 -8.88
N GLY A 135 -5.52 -18.95 -9.93
CA GLY A 135 -6.02 -18.87 -11.31
C GLY A 135 -5.09 -18.16 -12.26
#